data_AF-A0A3P3Y898-F1
#
_entry.id   AF-A0A3P3Y898-F1
#
_cell.length_a   1.000
_cell.length_b   1.000
_cell.length_c   1.000
_cell.angle_alpha   90.00
_cell.angle_beta   90.00
_cell.angle_gamma   90.00
#
_symmetry.space_group_name_H-M   'P 1'
#
loop_
_entity.id
_entity.type
_entity.pdbx_description
1 polymer ?
#
loop_
_entity_poly.entity_id
_entity_poly.type
_entity_poly.pdbx_seq_one_letter_code
_entity_poly.pdbx_strand_id
1 'polypeptide(L)'
;MQSASAARAPRVGSRAPNGKRGRIILPVAAMSANDAVVQLRGELRDLEARKEALELEIESAQSWLTSQGLDPAQLPLRLTDAEGFPLPNVDHHAARIHAQSMRTALNDHKRVVARLADVLGEYHDAMRNNKAPAEVPVTQHQPLPTVVSADERPTDIEVTEPGPPEAAPLIAFAVIDSVDEGSPAFTAGCRTGDRILQFGSVNLARHQSERDALGAVGELVHRSVERPIAVVIARDGFADPITIVVTPRRWDGRGLLGCHLQPFIPFDVAE
;
A
#
# COMPACT_ATOMS: atom_id res chain seq x y z
N MET A 1 -4.12 20.13 -74.83
CA MET A 1 -2.95 20.00 -75.72
C MET A 1 -1.97 21.11 -75.40
N GLN A 2 -0.76 20.80 -74.93
CA GLN A 2 0.46 21.50 -75.35
C GLN A 2 1.70 20.74 -74.86
N SER A 3 2.56 20.41 -75.81
CA SER A 3 3.94 19.97 -75.70
C SER A 3 4.84 21.11 -75.19
N ALA A 4 6.10 20.93 -74.80
CA ALA A 4 6.89 19.76 -74.35
C ALA A 4 8.28 20.30 -73.96
N SER A 5 9.08 19.55 -73.18
CA SER A 5 10.55 19.69 -73.22
C SER A 5 11.26 18.46 -72.63
N ALA A 6 12.51 18.25 -73.02
CA ALA A 6 13.37 17.16 -72.56
C ALA A 6 14.77 17.67 -72.23
N ALA A 7 15.42 17.04 -71.24
CA ALA A 7 16.88 17.08 -71.07
C ALA A 7 17.33 15.89 -70.19
N ARG A 8 18.58 15.46 -70.34
CA ARG A 8 19.20 14.33 -69.60
C ARG A 8 20.67 14.65 -69.31
N ALA A 9 21.17 14.16 -68.18
CA ALA A 9 22.58 14.19 -67.74
C ALA A 9 23.13 15.59 -67.37
N PRO A 10 24.27 15.68 -66.64
CA PRO A 10 25.16 14.60 -66.17
C PRO A 10 25.23 14.39 -64.64
N ARG A 11 25.85 13.28 -64.23
CA ARG A 11 26.36 13.10 -62.87
C ARG A 11 27.57 14.01 -62.65
N VAL A 12 27.62 14.73 -61.53
CA VAL A 12 28.85 15.32 -60.98
C VAL A 12 29.09 14.72 -59.60
N GLY A 13 30.28 14.13 -59.40
CA GLY A 13 30.64 13.52 -58.13
C GLY A 13 31.20 14.55 -57.15
N SER A 14 30.46 14.88 -56.08
CA SER A 14 30.97 15.68 -54.97
C SER A 14 31.42 14.77 -53.83
N ARG A 15 32.75 14.59 -53.70
CA ARG A 15 33.38 13.78 -52.65
C ARG A 15 33.56 14.63 -51.39
N ALA A 16 32.50 14.79 -50.62
CA ALA A 16 32.58 15.47 -49.32
C ALA A 16 33.58 14.77 -48.38
N PRO A 17 34.39 15.52 -47.60
CA PRO A 17 35.34 14.93 -46.65
C PRO A 17 34.59 14.21 -45.52
N ASN A 18 35.14 13.10 -45.04
CA ASN A 18 34.55 12.27 -43.99
C ASN A 18 34.72 12.94 -42.61
N GLY A 19 33.94 13.99 -42.37
CA GLY A 19 33.88 14.66 -41.08
C GLY A 19 33.40 13.69 -40.00
N LYS A 20 34.31 13.31 -39.10
CA LYS A 20 34.00 12.44 -37.95
C LYS A 20 32.81 13.04 -37.21
N ARG A 21 31.64 12.41 -37.33
CA ARG A 21 30.51 12.62 -36.42
C ARG A 21 30.90 12.02 -35.06
N GLY A 22 31.73 12.74 -34.33
CA GLY A 22 31.92 12.53 -32.91
C GLY A 22 30.54 12.58 -32.28
N ARG A 23 30.04 11.41 -31.87
CA ARG A 23 28.78 11.31 -31.14
C ARG A 23 29.05 12.05 -29.83
N ILE A 24 28.58 13.29 -29.75
CA ILE A 24 28.73 14.10 -28.53
C ILE A 24 27.93 13.36 -27.47
N ILE A 25 28.65 12.58 -26.66
CA ILE A 25 28.16 12.11 -25.38
C ILE A 25 28.11 13.37 -24.55
N LEU A 26 26.97 14.06 -24.63
CA LEU A 26 26.61 15.04 -23.62
C LEU A 26 26.78 14.32 -22.28
N PRO A 27 27.52 14.88 -21.30
CA PRO A 27 27.56 14.27 -19.99
C PRO A 27 26.11 14.18 -19.52
N VAL A 28 25.66 12.97 -19.17
CA VAL A 28 24.45 12.81 -18.38
C VAL A 28 24.73 13.61 -17.12
N ALA A 29 24.06 14.77 -17.00
CA ALA A 29 24.28 15.66 -15.88
C ALA A 29 24.04 14.84 -14.61
N ALA A 30 25.00 14.86 -13.68
CA ALA A 30 24.82 14.22 -12.39
C ALA A 30 23.61 14.90 -11.73
N MET A 31 22.46 14.23 -11.77
CA MET A 31 21.19 14.77 -11.26
C MET A 31 21.40 15.19 -9.82
N SER A 32 20.97 16.39 -9.45
CA SER A 32 21.05 16.80 -8.05
C SER A 32 20.23 15.80 -7.22
N ALA A 33 20.65 15.51 -6.00
CA ALA A 33 19.87 14.66 -5.08
C ALA A 33 18.44 15.21 -4.91
N ASN A 34 18.28 16.53 -5.02
CA ASN A 34 16.99 17.20 -5.00
C ASN A 34 16.15 16.96 -6.28
N ASP A 35 16.78 16.87 -7.46
CA ASP A 35 16.10 16.56 -8.72
C ASP A 35 15.56 15.12 -8.70
N ALA A 36 16.34 14.17 -8.17
CA ALA A 36 15.93 12.78 -8.02
C ALA A 36 14.70 12.64 -7.11
N VAL A 37 14.68 13.35 -5.96
CA VAL A 37 13.51 13.40 -5.06
C VAL A 37 12.27 14.01 -5.75
N VAL A 38 12.45 15.00 -6.63
CA VAL A 38 11.35 15.58 -7.43
C VAL A 38 10.83 14.60 -8.49
N GLN A 39 11.72 13.84 -9.16
CA GLN A 39 11.33 12.82 -10.14
C GLN A 39 10.59 11.65 -9.50
N LEU A 40 11.08 11.13 -8.37
CA LEU A 40 10.42 10.05 -7.62
C LEU A 40 9.02 10.48 -7.13
N ARG A 41 8.85 11.74 -6.69
CA ARG A 41 7.54 12.31 -6.37
C ARG A 41 6.65 12.56 -7.60
N GLY A 42 7.22 12.60 -8.80
CA GLY A 42 6.48 12.56 -10.07
C GLY A 42 5.94 11.14 -10.32
N GLU A 43 6.85 10.17 -10.41
CA GLU A 43 6.55 8.76 -10.67
C GLU A 43 5.51 8.20 -9.67
N LEU A 44 5.62 8.55 -8.38
CA LEU A 44 4.66 8.12 -7.34
C LEU A 44 3.22 8.55 -7.69
N ARG A 45 3.01 9.82 -8.10
CA ARG A 45 1.68 10.31 -8.49
C ARG A 45 1.16 9.72 -9.79
N ASP A 46 2.05 9.50 -10.75
CA ASP A 46 1.69 8.88 -12.02
C ASP A 46 1.27 7.40 -11.81
N LEU A 47 1.89 6.72 -10.82
CA LEU A 47 1.51 5.37 -10.37
C LEU A 47 0.21 5.37 -9.55
N GLU A 48 -0.02 6.35 -8.67
CA GLU A 48 -1.29 6.55 -7.94
C GLU A 48 -2.46 6.75 -8.92
N ALA A 49 -2.34 7.69 -9.86
CA ALA A 49 -3.35 7.91 -10.90
C ALA A 49 -3.54 6.70 -11.81
N ARG A 50 -2.48 5.91 -12.07
CA ARG A 50 -2.61 4.66 -12.85
C ARG A 50 -3.26 3.52 -12.05
N LYS A 51 -3.06 3.47 -10.73
CA LYS A 51 -3.74 2.53 -9.81
C LYS A 51 -5.24 2.81 -9.83
N GLU A 52 -5.65 4.06 -9.59
CA GLU A 52 -7.06 4.48 -9.61
C GLU A 52 -7.75 4.16 -10.95
N ALA A 53 -7.08 4.44 -12.07
CA ALA A 53 -7.60 4.14 -13.40
C ALA A 53 -7.79 2.63 -13.67
N LEU A 54 -7.00 1.77 -13.02
CA LEU A 54 -7.14 0.31 -13.10
C LEU A 54 -8.22 -0.22 -12.14
N GLU A 55 -8.34 0.35 -10.94
CA GLU A 55 -9.41 0.04 -10.00
C GLU A 55 -10.79 0.37 -10.60
N LEU A 56 -10.92 1.50 -11.29
CA LEU A 56 -12.14 1.87 -12.00
C LEU A 56 -12.45 0.93 -13.19
N GLU A 57 -11.44 0.44 -13.91
CA GLU A 57 -11.64 -0.57 -14.96
C GLU A 57 -12.16 -1.88 -14.35
N ILE A 58 -11.56 -2.34 -13.24
CA ILE A 58 -11.97 -3.53 -12.49
C ILE A 58 -13.42 -3.39 -11.99
N GLU A 59 -13.75 -2.30 -11.30
CA GLU A 59 -15.11 -2.03 -10.78
C GLU A 59 -16.14 -2.03 -11.92
N SER A 60 -15.83 -1.38 -13.06
CA SER A 60 -16.73 -1.33 -14.21
C SER A 60 -17.02 -2.72 -14.81
N ALA A 61 -16.02 -3.60 -14.82
CA ALA A 61 -16.15 -4.97 -15.30
C ALA A 61 -16.86 -5.88 -14.29
N GLN A 62 -16.56 -5.76 -12.99
CA GLN A 62 -17.24 -6.46 -11.89
C GLN A 62 -18.73 -6.10 -11.83
N SER A 63 -19.06 -4.82 -11.94
CA SER A 63 -20.43 -4.29 -11.99
C SER A 63 -21.19 -4.86 -13.20
N TRP A 64 -20.57 -4.88 -14.39
CA TRP A 64 -21.16 -5.49 -15.58
C TRP A 64 -21.41 -6.99 -15.39
N LEU A 65 -20.42 -7.76 -14.90
CA LEU A 65 -20.56 -9.21 -14.67
C LEU A 65 -21.68 -9.51 -13.66
N THR A 66 -21.72 -8.78 -12.55
CA THR A 66 -22.76 -8.89 -11.52
C THR A 66 -24.15 -8.58 -12.09
N SER A 67 -24.27 -7.61 -13.01
CA SER A 67 -25.53 -7.29 -13.70
C SER A 67 -26.08 -8.44 -14.55
N GLN A 68 -25.21 -9.33 -15.04
CA GLN A 68 -25.59 -10.53 -15.80
C GLN A 68 -25.85 -11.75 -14.89
N GLY A 69 -25.79 -11.59 -13.57
CA GLY A 69 -25.87 -12.70 -12.61
C GLY A 69 -24.64 -13.62 -12.63
N LEU A 70 -23.51 -13.14 -13.16
CA LEU A 70 -22.24 -13.86 -13.15
C LEU A 70 -21.43 -13.46 -11.92
N ASP A 71 -20.84 -14.45 -11.25
CA ASP A 71 -19.95 -14.25 -10.12
C ASP A 71 -18.55 -13.81 -10.61
N PRO A 72 -18.10 -12.57 -10.34
CA PRO A 72 -16.77 -12.11 -10.76
C PRO A 72 -15.61 -12.78 -10.00
N ALA A 73 -15.87 -13.45 -8.87
CA ALA A 73 -14.83 -14.20 -8.13
C ALA A 73 -14.58 -15.60 -8.71
N GLN A 74 -15.37 -16.03 -9.71
CA GLN A 74 -15.21 -17.32 -10.40
C GLN A 74 -14.52 -17.17 -11.76
N LEU A 75 -13.34 -16.55 -11.80
CA LEU A 75 -12.51 -16.59 -13.01
C LEU A 75 -11.76 -17.95 -13.10
N PRO A 76 -11.42 -18.42 -14.33
CA PRO A 76 -12.09 -18.07 -15.58
C PRO A 76 -13.57 -18.51 -15.58
N LEU A 77 -14.47 -17.60 -15.99
CA LEU A 77 -15.92 -17.75 -15.87
C LEU A 77 -16.46 -19.08 -16.43
N ARG A 78 -17.22 -19.79 -15.58
CA ARG A 78 -18.02 -20.96 -15.96
C ARG A 78 -19.29 -20.55 -16.69
N LEU A 79 -19.15 -20.18 -17.97
CA LEU A 79 -20.25 -19.75 -18.84
C LEU A 79 -21.15 -20.92 -19.35
N THR A 80 -21.04 -22.10 -18.75
CA THR A 80 -21.85 -23.29 -19.04
C THR A 80 -22.41 -23.89 -17.74
N ASP A 81 -23.61 -24.46 -17.84
CA ASP A 81 -24.29 -25.13 -16.72
C ASP A 81 -23.65 -26.49 -16.32
N ALA A 82 -24.38 -27.27 -15.51
CA ALA A 82 -23.97 -28.59 -15.05
C ALA A 82 -24.13 -29.71 -16.10
N GLU A 83 -24.93 -29.49 -17.15
CA GLU A 83 -25.16 -30.43 -18.26
C GLU A 83 -24.20 -30.16 -19.44
N GLY A 84 -23.56 -28.99 -19.46
CA GLY A 84 -22.57 -28.56 -20.45
C GLY A 84 -23.12 -27.58 -21.50
N PHE A 85 -24.35 -27.10 -21.35
CA PHE A 85 -24.95 -26.13 -22.26
C PHE A 85 -24.58 -24.68 -21.87
N PRO A 86 -24.56 -23.73 -22.82
CA PRO A 86 -24.29 -22.33 -22.52
C PRO A 86 -25.38 -21.74 -21.62
N LEU A 87 -24.98 -20.98 -20.58
CA LEU A 87 -25.95 -20.37 -19.65
C LEU A 87 -27.01 -19.52 -20.39
N PRO A 88 -28.31 -19.71 -20.15
CA PRO A 88 -29.36 -18.95 -20.81
C PRO A 88 -29.40 -17.50 -20.33
N ASN A 89 -29.81 -16.59 -21.22
CA ASN A 89 -29.96 -15.14 -20.98
C ASN A 89 -28.67 -14.36 -20.64
N VAL A 90 -27.49 -14.96 -20.82
CA VAL A 90 -26.18 -14.30 -20.68
C VAL A 90 -25.56 -14.05 -22.06
N ASP A 91 -24.90 -12.91 -22.27
CA ASP A 91 -24.03 -12.70 -23.44
C ASP A 91 -22.64 -13.31 -23.19
N HIS A 92 -22.40 -14.53 -23.70
CA HIS A 92 -21.13 -15.26 -23.58
C HIS A 92 -19.95 -14.56 -24.28
N HIS A 93 -20.20 -13.62 -25.20
CA HIS A 93 -19.15 -12.86 -25.88
C HIS A 93 -18.75 -11.65 -25.05
N ALA A 94 -19.71 -10.83 -24.61
CA ALA A 94 -19.44 -9.71 -23.71
C ALA A 94 -18.86 -10.18 -22.37
N ALA A 95 -19.37 -11.28 -21.79
CA ALA A 95 -18.82 -11.84 -20.55
C ALA A 95 -17.34 -12.26 -20.65
N ARG A 96 -16.91 -12.77 -21.82
CA ARG A 96 -15.49 -13.05 -22.08
C ARG A 96 -14.66 -11.77 -22.17
N ILE A 97 -15.19 -10.72 -22.80
CA ILE A 97 -14.51 -9.42 -22.91
C ILE A 97 -14.34 -8.78 -21.52
N HIS A 98 -15.39 -8.69 -20.72
CA HIS A 98 -15.33 -8.12 -19.38
C HIS A 98 -14.43 -8.93 -18.44
N ALA A 99 -14.50 -10.27 -18.45
CA ALA A 99 -13.58 -11.10 -17.68
C ALA A 99 -12.11 -10.99 -18.15
N GLN A 100 -11.86 -10.82 -19.45
CA GLN A 100 -10.51 -10.64 -19.97
C GLN A 100 -9.94 -9.25 -19.63
N SER A 101 -10.73 -8.18 -19.73
CA SER A 101 -10.36 -6.84 -19.26
C SER A 101 -10.06 -6.88 -17.76
N MET A 102 -11.00 -7.35 -16.93
CA MET A 102 -10.85 -7.47 -15.48
C MET A 102 -9.59 -8.25 -15.09
N ARG A 103 -9.34 -9.42 -15.68
CA ARG A 103 -8.15 -10.23 -15.39
C ARG A 103 -6.86 -9.57 -15.86
N THR A 104 -6.89 -8.75 -16.91
CA THR A 104 -5.72 -7.97 -17.35
C THR A 104 -5.46 -6.82 -16.39
N ALA A 105 -6.52 -6.07 -16.02
CA ALA A 105 -6.46 -4.95 -15.10
C ALA A 105 -6.02 -5.38 -13.68
N LEU A 106 -6.49 -6.53 -13.16
CA LEU A 106 -6.02 -7.12 -11.90
C LEU A 106 -4.51 -7.41 -11.92
N ASN A 107 -4.01 -8.00 -13.01
CA ASN A 107 -2.59 -8.31 -13.16
C ASN A 107 -1.72 -7.04 -13.28
N ASP A 108 -2.18 -6.03 -14.02
CA ASP A 108 -1.46 -4.76 -14.12
C ASP A 108 -1.57 -3.91 -12.84
N HIS A 109 -2.69 -3.94 -12.12
CA HIS A 109 -2.86 -3.29 -10.83
C HIS A 109 -1.85 -3.83 -9.81
N LYS A 110 -1.71 -5.16 -9.72
CA LYS A 110 -0.69 -5.80 -8.86
C LYS A 110 0.73 -5.35 -9.19
N ARG A 111 1.04 -5.13 -10.48
CA ARG A 111 2.34 -4.62 -10.93
C ARG A 111 2.55 -3.14 -10.61
N VAL A 112 1.50 -2.32 -10.71
CA VAL A 112 1.53 -0.89 -10.33
C VAL A 112 1.71 -0.73 -8.83
N VAL A 113 0.95 -1.48 -8.00
CA VAL A 113 1.09 -1.45 -6.54
C VAL A 113 2.47 -1.92 -6.07
N ALA A 114 3.04 -2.95 -6.71
CA ALA A 114 4.42 -3.36 -6.44
C ALA A 114 5.43 -2.24 -6.74
N ARG A 115 5.36 -1.62 -7.93
CA ARG A 115 6.26 -0.49 -8.28
C ARG A 115 6.04 0.73 -7.38
N LEU A 116 4.81 0.99 -6.93
CA LEU A 116 4.49 2.06 -5.99
C LEU A 116 5.23 1.86 -4.66
N ALA A 117 5.27 0.63 -4.15
CA ALA A 117 6.02 0.29 -2.93
C ALA A 117 7.54 0.47 -3.12
N ASP A 118 8.09 0.07 -4.27
CA ASP A 118 9.51 0.29 -4.61
C ASP A 118 9.85 1.80 -4.63
N VAL A 119 9.08 2.61 -5.38
CA VAL A 119 9.28 4.07 -5.53
C VAL A 119 9.14 4.79 -4.19
N LEU A 120 8.20 4.37 -3.34
CA LEU A 120 8.04 4.93 -2.01
C LEU A 120 9.24 4.62 -1.10
N GLY A 121 9.86 3.44 -1.25
CA GLY A 121 11.13 3.10 -0.60
C GLY A 121 12.29 3.97 -1.10
N GLU A 122 12.47 4.05 -2.42
CA GLU A 122 13.48 4.89 -3.08
C GLU A 122 13.36 6.37 -2.65
N TYR A 123 12.13 6.90 -2.58
CA TYR A 123 11.83 8.26 -2.15
C TYR A 123 12.23 8.52 -0.69
N HIS A 124 11.90 7.61 0.23
CA HIS A 124 12.24 7.76 1.64
C HIS A 124 13.76 7.70 1.88
N ASP A 125 14.48 6.78 1.24
CA ASP A 125 15.94 6.72 1.37
C ASP A 125 16.64 7.91 0.69
N ALA A 126 16.15 8.39 -0.46
CA ALA A 126 16.64 9.62 -1.07
C ALA A 126 16.43 10.84 -0.15
N MET A 127 15.25 10.98 0.46
CA MET A 127 14.94 12.08 1.38
C MET A 127 15.76 12.01 2.68
N ARG A 128 16.07 10.80 3.16
CA ARG A 128 16.96 10.54 4.31
C ARG A 128 18.42 10.89 3.98
N ASN A 129 18.92 10.47 2.83
CA ASN A 129 20.29 10.72 2.39
C ASN A 129 20.55 12.22 2.11
N ASN A 130 19.53 12.96 1.64
CA ASN A 130 19.58 14.42 1.46
C ASN A 130 19.51 15.23 2.78
N LYS A 131 19.44 14.57 3.96
CA LYS A 131 19.17 15.21 5.27
C LYS A 131 20.26 15.00 6.33
N ALA A 132 21.28 14.16 6.07
CA ALA A 132 22.29 13.80 7.07
C ALA A 132 23.54 14.71 7.03
N PRO A 133 24.24 14.95 8.18
CA PRO A 133 24.00 14.38 9.50
C PRO A 133 23.51 15.40 10.55
N ALA A 134 22.47 15.01 11.29
CA ALA A 134 22.33 15.35 12.70
C ALA A 134 22.24 14.02 13.45
N GLU A 135 23.23 13.73 14.30
CA GLU A 135 23.38 12.40 14.90
C GLU A 135 22.50 12.20 16.12
N VAL A 136 21.86 11.02 16.21
CA VAL A 136 21.47 10.40 17.48
C VAL A 136 21.88 8.92 17.44
N PRO A 137 23.10 8.56 17.90
CA PRO A 137 23.58 7.19 17.85
C PRO A 137 22.97 6.38 19.00
N VAL A 138 22.04 5.48 18.68
CA VAL A 138 21.38 4.61 19.68
C VAL A 138 22.29 3.45 20.07
N THR A 139 23.24 3.74 20.97
CA THR A 139 24.02 2.72 21.70
C THR A 139 23.34 2.41 23.05
N GLN A 140 23.52 1.18 23.53
CA GLN A 140 22.67 0.57 24.57
C GLN A 140 23.11 0.86 26.02
N HIS A 141 22.14 0.70 26.93
CA HIS A 141 22.23 0.52 28.40
C HIS A 141 21.86 1.71 29.33
N GLN A 142 21.35 1.30 30.51
CA GLN A 142 20.73 2.05 31.62
C GLN A 142 21.79 2.51 32.67
N PRO A 143 21.48 3.29 33.74
CA PRO A 143 20.15 3.58 34.34
C PRO A 143 19.85 5.04 34.78
N LEU A 144 18.66 5.22 35.37
CA LEU A 144 18.18 6.43 36.06
C LEU A 144 18.96 6.71 37.38
N PRO A 145 19.00 7.96 37.91
CA PRO A 145 17.96 8.36 38.88
C PRO A 145 17.58 9.87 39.00
N THR A 146 16.27 10.13 39.09
CA THR A 146 15.60 10.95 40.16
C THR A 146 15.59 12.50 40.17
N VAL A 147 14.36 13.06 40.26
CA VAL A 147 13.87 14.47 40.58
C VAL A 147 14.29 15.62 39.64
N VAL A 148 13.55 16.75 39.51
CA VAL A 148 12.45 17.40 40.29
C VAL A 148 11.18 17.71 39.46
N SER A 149 10.17 18.33 40.08
CA SER A 149 8.76 18.35 39.67
C SER A 149 8.20 19.70 39.17
N ALA A 150 7.00 19.61 38.58
CA ALA A 150 5.86 20.56 38.63
C ALA A 150 5.72 21.71 37.62
N ASP A 151 4.45 21.92 37.22
CA ASP A 151 3.74 23.07 36.64
C ASP A 151 4.39 23.98 35.57
N GLU A 152 3.69 24.18 34.44
CA GLU A 152 2.70 25.29 34.29
C GLU A 152 1.86 25.16 32.98
N ARG A 153 0.68 25.79 32.98
CA ARG A 153 -0.18 26.19 31.84
C ARG A 153 -0.45 27.70 32.03
N PRO A 154 -0.81 28.52 31.01
CA PRO A 154 -1.38 28.19 29.69
C PRO A 154 -0.34 28.50 28.55
N THR A 155 -0.55 29.09 27.36
CA THR A 155 -1.69 29.83 26.73
C THR A 155 -1.61 29.82 25.19
N ASP A 156 -2.77 30.04 24.58
CA ASP A 156 -3.10 30.36 23.18
C ASP A 156 -1.96 30.81 22.24
N ILE A 157 -1.76 30.02 21.18
CA ILE A 157 -1.40 30.52 19.84
C ILE A 157 -2.38 29.87 18.84
N GLU A 158 -2.73 30.61 17.80
CA GLU A 158 -3.95 30.42 17.00
C GLU A 158 -3.99 29.16 16.13
N VAL A 159 -5.21 28.73 15.81
CA VAL A 159 -5.51 27.61 14.93
C VAL A 159 -4.93 27.84 13.53
N THR A 160 -4.12 26.89 13.07
CA THR A 160 -3.95 26.59 11.65
C THR A 160 -3.91 25.08 11.53
N GLU A 161 -4.90 24.49 10.87
CA GLU A 161 -4.91 23.06 10.55
C GLU A 161 -4.00 22.81 9.34
N PRO A 162 -2.82 22.16 9.48
CA PRO A 162 -2.40 21.25 8.44
C PRO A 162 -3.41 20.11 8.43
N GLY A 163 -4.06 19.87 7.28
CA GLY A 163 -4.90 18.67 7.11
C GLY A 163 -4.14 17.41 7.50
N PRO A 164 -4.81 16.38 8.05
CA PRO A 164 -4.14 15.22 8.64
C PRO A 164 -3.13 14.63 7.65
N PRO A 165 -1.90 14.30 8.09
CA PRO A 165 -0.91 13.69 7.22
C PRO A 165 -1.51 12.39 6.67
N GLU A 166 -1.48 12.24 5.36
CA GLU A 166 -2.05 11.12 4.61
C GLU A 166 -1.41 9.81 5.09
N ALA A 167 -2.07 9.17 6.05
CA ALA A 167 -1.53 8.03 6.75
C ALA A 167 -1.57 6.83 5.82
N ALA A 168 -0.39 6.32 5.44
CA ALA A 168 -0.26 5.17 4.55
C ALA A 168 -1.24 4.05 4.96
N PRO A 169 -2.02 3.50 4.01
CA PRO A 169 -3.21 2.73 4.32
C PRO A 169 -2.87 1.58 5.27
N LEU A 170 -3.45 1.61 6.46
CA LEU A 170 -3.15 0.64 7.51
C LEU A 170 -3.81 -0.70 7.14
N ILE A 171 -3.03 -1.61 6.58
CA ILE A 171 -3.53 -2.94 6.17
C ILE A 171 -3.76 -3.80 7.42
N ALA A 172 -4.94 -4.42 7.52
CA ALA A 172 -5.25 -5.38 8.56
C ALA A 172 -4.34 -6.62 8.45
N PHE A 173 -3.72 -7.01 9.56
CA PHE A 173 -2.74 -8.11 9.60
C PHE A 173 -3.12 -9.24 10.56
N ALA A 174 -4.01 -8.96 11.50
CA ALA A 174 -4.54 -9.95 12.43
C ALA A 174 -6.05 -9.78 12.61
N VAL A 175 -6.75 -10.85 12.93
CA VAL A 175 -8.15 -10.84 13.35
C VAL A 175 -8.26 -11.44 14.74
N ILE A 176 -9.16 -10.87 15.56
CA ILE A 176 -9.48 -11.38 16.88
C ILE A 176 -10.50 -12.53 16.73
N ASP A 177 -10.05 -13.76 16.97
CA ASP A 177 -10.88 -14.97 16.93
C ASP A 177 -11.69 -15.11 18.23
N SER A 178 -11.03 -14.93 19.39
CA SER A 178 -11.68 -14.95 20.70
C SER A 178 -11.18 -13.83 21.62
N VAL A 179 -12.03 -13.44 22.57
CA VAL A 179 -11.71 -12.55 23.69
C VAL A 179 -12.31 -13.16 24.95
N ASP A 180 -11.50 -13.36 25.98
CA ASP A 180 -11.94 -13.89 27.27
C ASP A 180 -12.60 -12.79 28.12
N GLU A 181 -13.67 -13.08 28.84
CA GLU A 181 -14.33 -12.10 29.72
C GLU A 181 -13.42 -11.64 30.87
N GLY A 182 -13.51 -10.37 31.26
CA GLY A 182 -12.66 -9.76 32.30
C GLY A 182 -11.17 -9.58 31.91
N SER A 183 -10.77 -10.05 30.75
CA SER A 183 -9.41 -9.88 30.22
C SER A 183 -9.04 -8.42 29.95
N PRO A 184 -7.75 -8.09 29.82
CA PRO A 184 -7.30 -6.79 29.36
C PRO A 184 -7.86 -6.37 28.00
N ALA A 185 -7.96 -7.30 27.04
CA ALA A 185 -8.56 -7.05 25.73
C ALA A 185 -10.07 -6.75 25.83
N PHE A 186 -10.81 -7.53 26.61
CA PHE A 186 -12.24 -7.28 26.88
C PHE A 186 -12.46 -5.91 27.54
N THR A 187 -11.65 -5.59 28.55
CA THR A 187 -11.71 -4.32 29.29
C THR A 187 -11.41 -3.11 28.38
N ALA A 188 -10.54 -3.29 27.38
CA ALA A 188 -10.23 -2.29 26.35
C ALA A 188 -11.29 -2.19 25.23
N GLY A 189 -12.31 -3.05 25.23
CA GLY A 189 -13.38 -3.05 24.23
C GLY A 189 -13.07 -3.80 22.94
N CYS A 190 -12.06 -4.69 22.93
CA CYS A 190 -11.87 -5.66 21.85
C CYS A 190 -13.05 -6.63 21.74
N ARG A 191 -13.34 -7.11 20.54
CA ARG A 191 -14.40 -8.09 20.23
C ARG A 191 -13.90 -9.11 19.21
N THR A 192 -14.47 -10.32 19.24
CA THR A 192 -14.34 -11.29 18.13
C THR A 192 -14.80 -10.63 16.82
N GLY A 193 -14.03 -10.86 15.75
CA GLY A 193 -14.24 -10.26 14.43
C GLY A 193 -13.50 -8.93 14.21
N ASP A 194 -12.99 -8.28 15.26
CA ASP A 194 -12.18 -7.07 15.09
C ASP A 194 -10.91 -7.38 14.28
N ARG A 195 -10.70 -6.62 13.20
CA ARG A 195 -9.49 -6.68 12.36
C ARG A 195 -8.48 -5.67 12.90
N ILE A 196 -7.23 -6.07 13.14
CA ILE A 196 -6.16 -5.21 13.68
C ILE A 196 -5.29 -4.68 12.54
N LEU A 197 -5.22 -3.36 12.41
CA LEU A 197 -4.42 -2.66 11.40
C LEU A 197 -3.07 -2.21 11.97
N GLN A 198 -3.05 -1.82 13.25
CA GLN A 198 -1.84 -1.46 13.98
C GLN A 198 -1.97 -1.82 15.46
N PHE A 199 -0.90 -2.36 16.05
CA PHE A 199 -0.80 -2.68 17.48
C PHE A 199 0.43 -2.01 18.07
N GLY A 200 0.24 -0.85 18.73
CA GLY A 200 1.32 0.00 19.21
C GLY A 200 2.21 0.49 18.06
N SER A 201 3.43 -0.03 18.00
CA SER A 201 4.40 0.23 16.92
C SER A 201 4.39 -0.80 15.79
N VAL A 202 3.56 -1.84 15.86
CA VAL A 202 3.55 -2.98 14.93
C VAL A 202 2.44 -2.80 13.89
N ASN A 203 2.79 -2.80 12.61
CA ASN A 203 1.88 -2.81 11.45
C ASN A 203 2.60 -3.40 10.22
N LEU A 204 1.87 -3.74 9.15
CA LEU A 204 2.47 -4.30 7.93
C LEU A 204 3.40 -3.33 7.18
N ALA A 205 3.27 -2.01 7.41
CA ALA A 205 4.23 -1.03 6.91
C ALA A 205 5.65 -1.15 7.53
N ARG A 206 5.82 -1.99 8.57
CA ARG A 206 7.10 -2.26 9.24
C ARG A 206 7.52 -3.74 9.22
N HIS A 207 6.61 -4.64 8.86
CA HIS A 207 6.80 -6.09 8.97
C HIS A 207 6.43 -6.78 7.65
N GLN A 208 7.35 -7.58 7.11
CA GLN A 208 7.23 -8.17 5.77
C GLN A 208 6.17 -9.30 5.67
N SER A 209 5.57 -9.70 6.78
CA SER A 209 4.45 -10.66 6.80
C SER A 209 3.61 -10.52 8.07
N GLU A 210 2.39 -11.02 8.02
CA GLU A 210 1.45 -11.09 9.15
C GLU A 210 2.02 -11.94 10.30
N ARG A 211 2.80 -12.98 9.96
CA ARG A 211 3.46 -13.86 10.95
C ARG A 211 4.57 -13.14 11.72
N ASP A 212 5.36 -12.33 11.03
CA ASP A 212 6.38 -11.48 11.67
C ASP A 212 5.73 -10.38 12.53
N ALA A 213 4.67 -9.74 12.01
CA ALA A 213 3.87 -8.78 12.78
C ALA A 213 3.28 -9.43 14.05
N LEU A 214 2.68 -10.62 13.97
CA LEU A 214 2.15 -11.34 15.14
C LEU A 214 3.23 -11.72 16.15
N GLY A 215 4.42 -12.10 15.68
CA GLY A 215 5.59 -12.31 16.54
C GLY A 215 6.02 -11.02 17.27
N ALA A 216 6.06 -9.91 16.54
CA ALA A 216 6.38 -8.59 17.07
C ALA A 216 5.31 -8.06 18.05
N VAL A 217 4.02 -8.35 17.84
CA VAL A 217 2.95 -8.10 18.84
C VAL A 217 3.25 -8.88 20.12
N GLY A 218 3.56 -10.17 20.02
CA GLY A 218 3.90 -11.01 21.17
C GLY A 218 5.06 -10.43 21.99
N GLU A 219 6.13 -10.01 21.32
CA GLU A 219 7.30 -9.40 21.98
C GLU A 219 7.00 -8.01 22.56
N LEU A 220 6.29 -7.15 21.83
CA LEU A 220 5.88 -5.82 22.30
C LEU A 220 5.00 -5.92 23.56
N VAL A 221 4.08 -6.88 23.59
CA VAL A 221 3.20 -7.17 24.74
C VAL A 221 4.01 -7.60 25.96
N HIS A 222 5.01 -8.47 25.82
CA HIS A 222 5.87 -8.88 26.93
C HIS A 222 6.78 -7.74 27.44
N ARG A 223 7.26 -6.85 26.56
CA ARG A 223 8.04 -5.66 26.95
C ARG A 223 7.20 -4.53 27.57
N SER A 224 5.88 -4.56 27.37
CA SER A 224 4.95 -3.46 27.71
C SER A 224 3.89 -3.86 28.72
N VAL A 225 4.18 -4.85 29.56
CA VAL A 225 3.35 -5.20 30.73
C VAL A 225 3.13 -3.97 31.61
N GLU A 226 1.89 -3.79 32.05
CA GLU A 226 1.37 -2.65 32.83
C GLU A 226 1.48 -1.28 32.13
N ARG A 227 1.72 -1.26 30.81
CA ARG A 227 1.76 -0.03 30.00
C ARG A 227 0.63 0.01 28.96
N PRO A 228 -0.03 1.16 28.75
CA PRO A 228 -1.06 1.29 27.72
C PRO A 228 -0.45 1.19 26.32
N ILE A 229 -1.06 0.36 25.46
CA ILE A 229 -0.73 0.22 24.04
C ILE A 229 -1.95 0.67 23.23
N ALA A 230 -1.77 1.68 22.37
CA ALA A 230 -2.80 2.05 21.41
C ALA A 230 -2.91 0.99 20.29
N VAL A 231 -4.12 0.53 19.99
CA VAL A 231 -4.40 -0.46 18.95
C VAL A 231 -5.46 0.12 18.02
N VAL A 232 -5.19 0.09 16.72
CA VAL A 232 -6.12 0.55 15.67
C VAL A 232 -6.81 -0.67 15.08
N ILE A 233 -8.14 -0.70 15.16
CA ILE A 233 -8.98 -1.81 14.69
C ILE A 233 -10.02 -1.34 13.67
N ALA A 234 -10.39 -2.22 12.74
CA ALA A 234 -11.55 -2.08 11.88
C ALA A 234 -12.61 -3.06 12.38
N ARG A 235 -13.82 -2.55 12.55
CA ARG A 235 -14.96 -3.28 13.11
C ARG A 235 -16.12 -3.18 12.14
N ASP A 236 -16.71 -4.31 11.80
CA ASP A 236 -17.79 -4.35 10.82
C ASP A 236 -18.99 -3.51 11.29
N GLY A 237 -19.56 -2.73 10.38
CA GLY A 237 -20.55 -1.70 10.68
C GLY A 237 -19.98 -0.29 10.97
N PHE A 238 -18.66 -0.13 11.04
CA PHE A 238 -17.98 1.17 11.09
C PHE A 238 -17.14 1.38 9.82
N ALA A 239 -17.20 2.58 9.24
CA ALA A 239 -16.38 2.94 8.08
C ALA A 239 -14.94 3.29 8.49
N ASP A 240 -14.80 4.07 9.58
CA ASP A 240 -13.52 4.58 10.06
C ASP A 240 -12.84 3.60 11.05
N PRO A 241 -11.50 3.47 11.03
CA PRO A 241 -10.77 2.70 12.02
C PRO A 241 -10.90 3.26 13.44
N ILE A 242 -11.23 2.41 14.40
CA ILE A 242 -11.38 2.76 15.81
C ILE A 242 -10.04 2.56 16.51
N THR A 243 -9.57 3.59 17.23
CA THR A 243 -8.41 3.45 18.14
C THR A 243 -8.89 3.11 19.54
N ILE A 244 -8.41 2.00 20.08
CA ILE A 244 -8.61 1.56 21.47
C ILE A 244 -7.27 1.51 22.22
N VAL A 245 -7.29 1.41 23.54
CA VAL A 245 -6.08 1.33 24.37
C VAL A 245 -6.12 0.07 25.23
N VAL A 246 -5.19 -0.86 24.98
CA VAL A 246 -5.07 -2.14 25.68
C VAL A 246 -3.83 -2.10 26.58
N THR A 247 -3.99 -2.36 27.88
CA THR A 247 -2.88 -2.41 28.84
C THR A 247 -2.61 -3.87 29.21
N PRO A 248 -1.54 -4.52 28.70
CA PRO A 248 -1.27 -5.91 29.01
C PRO A 248 -0.97 -6.09 30.50
N ARG A 249 -1.55 -7.09 31.15
CA ARG A 249 -1.31 -7.39 32.56
C ARG A 249 -1.51 -8.88 32.83
N ARG A 250 -1.05 -9.36 33.99
CA ARG A 250 -1.54 -10.64 34.52
C ARG A 250 -3.02 -10.51 34.89
N TRP A 251 -3.75 -11.59 34.66
CA TRP A 251 -5.19 -11.76 34.90
C TRP A 251 -5.45 -13.27 35.04
N ASP A 252 -6.66 -13.68 35.40
CA ASP A 252 -6.92 -15.07 35.85
C ASP A 252 -6.95 -16.14 34.72
N GLY A 253 -6.74 -15.74 33.46
CA GLY A 253 -6.66 -16.66 32.31
C GLY A 253 -5.28 -16.71 31.65
N ARG A 254 -5.24 -17.00 30.34
CA ARG A 254 -3.98 -17.27 29.61
C ARG A 254 -3.32 -15.99 29.09
N GLY A 255 -2.02 -15.85 29.35
CA GLY A 255 -1.19 -14.80 28.76
C GLY A 255 -1.46 -13.41 29.34
N LEU A 256 -1.13 -12.36 28.58
CA LEU A 256 -1.11 -10.97 29.05
C LEU A 256 -2.26 -10.10 28.48
N LEU A 257 -3.05 -10.64 27.55
CA LEU A 257 -4.13 -9.91 26.86
C LEU A 257 -5.52 -10.57 26.99
N GLY A 258 -5.59 -11.91 27.02
CA GLY A 258 -6.86 -12.66 26.96
C GLY A 258 -7.63 -12.50 25.66
N CYS A 259 -6.91 -12.56 24.54
CA CYS A 259 -7.50 -12.70 23.20
C CYS A 259 -6.65 -13.65 22.34
N HIS A 260 -7.30 -14.34 21.39
CA HIS A 260 -6.60 -15.11 20.37
C HIS A 260 -6.54 -14.31 19.07
N LEU A 261 -5.30 -14.02 18.63
CA LEU A 261 -5.03 -13.35 17.36
C LEU A 261 -4.63 -14.39 16.31
N GLN A 262 -5.33 -14.39 15.18
CA GLN A 262 -4.96 -15.18 13.99
C GLN A 262 -4.50 -14.24 12.86
N PRO A 263 -3.64 -14.70 11.92
CA PRO A 263 -3.27 -13.89 10.76
C PRO A 263 -4.51 -13.54 9.94
N PHE A 264 -4.77 -12.25 9.74
CA PHE A 264 -5.79 -11.82 8.78
C PHE A 264 -5.14 -11.74 7.41
N ILE A 265 -5.24 -12.84 6.66
CA ILE A 265 -5.05 -12.80 5.22
C ILE A 265 -6.37 -12.25 4.65
N PRO A 266 -6.40 -11.08 3.99
CA PRO A 266 -7.60 -10.61 3.33
C PRO A 266 -8.00 -11.65 2.28
N PHE A 267 -9.25 -12.12 2.35
CA PHE A 267 -9.80 -13.09 1.39
C PHE A 267 -10.20 -12.41 0.06
N ASP A 268 -9.38 -11.46 -0.38
CA ASP A 268 -9.53 -10.70 -1.62
C ASP A 268 -8.15 -10.37 -2.25
N VAL A 269 -7.38 -11.43 -2.47
CA VAL A 269 -6.49 -11.55 -3.64
C VAL A 269 -6.86 -12.82 -4.41
N ALA A 270 -8.17 -12.96 -4.66
CA ALA A 270 -8.73 -13.95 -5.57
C ALA A 270 -8.49 -13.48 -7.03
N GLU A 271 -7.41 -14.02 -7.62
CA GLU A 271 -6.87 -13.72 -8.98
C GLU A 271 -6.33 -12.31 -9.22
#